data_AF-A0A7W0Y1K2-F1
#
_entry.id   AF-A0A7W0Y1K2-F1
#
_cell.length_a   1.000
_cell.length_b   1.000
_cell.length_c   1.000
_cell.angle_alpha   90.00
_cell.angle_beta   90.00
_cell.angle_gamma   90.00
#
_symmetry.space_group_name_H-M   'P 1'
#
loop_
_entity.id
_entity.type
_entity.pdbx_description
1 polymer ?
#
loop_
_entity_poly.entity_id
_entity_poly.type
_entity_poly.pdbx_seq_one_letter_code
_entity_poly.pdbx_strand_id
1 'polypeptide(L)'
;MYECSLCKRSIGTPTELATLVCADCARTIGVIPMPPSRRPPTPCARCNARRFVRVIPREHSTSPADPTRQVSAPMFATVMPRMHVGVLGQAPLPLEIDLGGVGLLEMYICAKCGFVEWYCVDVERIPIHPGMMTQLIDYDAASEAPYR
;
A
#
# COMPACT_ATOMS: atom_id res chain seq x y z
N MET A 1 11.04 5.73 28.84
CA MET A 1 10.56 4.43 28.35
C MET A 1 9.48 4.71 27.32
N TYR A 2 9.56 4.12 26.12
CA TYR A 2 8.52 4.29 25.09
C TYR A 2 7.51 3.15 25.18
N GLU A 3 6.25 3.45 24.85
CA GLU A 3 5.15 2.50 24.90
C GLU A 3 4.49 2.36 23.52
N CYS A 4 3.96 1.17 23.25
CA CYS A 4 3.11 0.91 22.09
C CYS A 4 1.87 1.81 22.15
N SER A 5 1.65 2.61 21.11
CA SER A 5 0.50 3.51 21.02
C SER A 5 -0.85 2.79 21.15
N LEU A 6 -0.91 1.51 20.75
CA LEU A 6 -2.12 0.67 20.76
C LEU A 6 -2.33 -0.10 22.06
N CYS A 7 -1.36 -0.93 22.47
CA CYS A 7 -1.53 -1.85 23.61
C CYS A 7 -0.75 -1.46 24.88
N LYS A 8 -0.08 -0.29 24.88
CA LYS A 8 0.68 0.28 26.01
C LYS A 8 1.86 -0.53 26.54
N ARG A 9 2.19 -1.67 25.93
CA ARG A 9 3.39 -2.44 26.29
C ARG A 9 4.67 -1.65 25.97
N SER A 10 5.73 -1.87 26.74
CA SER A 10 7.04 -1.27 26.47
C SER A 10 7.56 -1.68 25.09
N ILE A 11 8.13 -0.73 24.37
CA ILE A 11 8.79 -0.94 23.07
C ILE A 11 10.26 -0.49 23.16
N GLY A 12 11.12 -1.11 22.34
CA GLY A 12 12.55 -0.81 22.42
C GLY A 12 13.36 -1.13 21.16
N THR A 13 12.78 -1.83 20.18
CA THR A 13 13.50 -2.09 18.92
C THR A 13 13.44 -0.86 18.00
N PRO A 14 14.44 -0.66 17.09
CA PRO A 14 14.42 0.47 16.15
C PRO A 14 13.14 0.54 15.32
N THR A 15 12.61 -0.60 14.86
CA THR A 15 11.37 -0.67 14.09
C THR A 15 10.16 -0.25 14.91
N GLU A 16 10.04 -0.72 16.16
CA GLU A 16 8.93 -0.32 17.03
C GLU A 16 9.00 1.15 17.41
N LEU A 17 10.20 1.70 17.62
CA LEU A 17 10.39 3.12 17.89
C LEU A 17 10.04 3.99 16.67
N ALA A 18 10.33 3.52 15.46
CA ALA A 18 9.98 4.23 14.22
C ALA A 18 8.47 4.25 13.94
N THR A 19 7.73 3.22 14.36
CA THR A 19 6.29 3.10 14.13
C THR A 19 5.45 3.48 15.34
N LEU A 20 6.05 3.59 16.52
CA LEU A 20 5.38 3.71 17.83
C LEU A 20 4.36 2.60 18.09
N VAL A 21 4.56 1.43 17.46
CA VAL A 21 3.69 0.26 17.57
C VAL A 21 4.56 -0.96 17.78
N CYS A 22 4.16 -1.82 18.71
CA CYS A 22 4.90 -3.04 18.98
C CYS A 22 4.74 -4.09 17.86
N ALA A 23 5.68 -5.04 17.77
CA ALA A 23 5.68 -6.03 16.70
C ALA A 23 4.36 -6.81 16.53
N ASP A 24 3.66 -7.17 17.62
CA ASP A 24 2.42 -7.95 17.53
C ASP A 24 1.24 -7.10 17.06
N CYS A 25 1.09 -5.89 17.59
CA CYS A 25 0.09 -4.97 17.08
C CYS A 25 0.38 -4.60 15.63
N ALA A 26 1.65 -4.35 15.27
CA ALA A 26 2.05 -4.02 13.91
C ALA A 26 1.67 -5.13 12.93
N ARG A 27 1.90 -6.40 13.29
CA ARG A 27 1.48 -7.57 12.50
C ARG A 27 -0.04 -7.65 12.34
N THR A 28 -0.79 -7.37 13.40
CA THR A 28 -2.26 -7.45 13.38
C THR A 28 -2.88 -6.37 12.50
N ILE A 29 -2.35 -5.14 12.56
CA ILE A 29 -2.91 -3.99 11.83
C ILE A 29 -2.10 -3.62 10.57
N GLY A 30 -1.22 -4.52 10.11
CA GLY A 30 -0.41 -4.34 8.89
C GLY A 30 0.44 -3.07 8.88
N VAL A 31 1.03 -2.69 10.03
CA VAL A 31 1.97 -1.57 10.08
C VAL A 31 3.29 -1.97 9.45
N ILE A 32 3.59 -1.34 8.32
CA ILE A 32 4.90 -1.38 7.68
C ILE A 32 5.68 -0.10 7.99
N PRO A 33 7.02 -0.15 8.03
CA PRO A 33 7.84 1.06 8.00
C PRO A 33 7.49 1.91 6.76
N MET A 34 7.40 3.23 6.95
CA MET A 34 7.17 4.14 5.83
C MET A 34 8.37 4.05 4.85
N PRO A 35 8.16 3.77 3.56
CA PRO A 35 9.23 3.71 2.58
C PRO A 35 9.82 5.13 2.34
N PRO A 36 10.88 5.27 1.53
CA PRO A 36 11.28 6.58 1.03
C PRO A 36 10.12 7.27 0.28
N SER A 37 10.05 8.60 0.37
CA SER A 37 9.03 9.40 -0.33
C SER A 37 9.29 9.37 -1.84
N ARG A 38 8.26 9.07 -2.65
CA ARG A 38 8.34 9.22 -4.12
C ARG A 38 7.89 10.59 -4.62
N ARG A 39 7.13 11.34 -3.81
CA ARG A 39 6.64 12.67 -4.20
C ARG A 39 7.80 13.64 -4.43
N PRO A 40 7.88 14.31 -5.60
CA PRO A 40 8.80 15.41 -5.81
C PRO A 40 8.57 16.55 -4.80
N PRO A 41 9.60 17.30 -4.38
CA PRO A 41 9.48 18.37 -3.39
C PRO A 41 8.85 19.67 -3.96
N THR A 42 7.80 19.56 -4.77
CA THR A 42 7.09 20.67 -5.41
C THR A 42 5.89 21.13 -4.56
N PRO A 43 5.45 22.40 -4.70
CA PRO A 43 4.24 22.88 -4.04
C PRO A 43 2.97 22.18 -4.52
N CYS A 44 1.87 22.40 -3.80
CA CYS A 44 0.54 21.91 -4.19
C CYS A 44 0.11 22.53 -5.53
N ALA A 45 -0.22 21.68 -6.50
CA ALA A 45 -0.69 22.10 -7.82
C ALA A 45 -1.95 22.99 -7.77
N ARG A 46 -2.78 22.86 -6.72
CA ARG A 46 -4.02 23.62 -6.57
C ARG A 46 -3.87 24.96 -5.86
N CYS A 47 -3.07 25.05 -4.80
CA CYS A 47 -3.02 26.24 -3.92
C CYS A 47 -1.62 26.73 -3.56
N ASN A 48 -0.58 26.14 -4.14
CA ASN A 48 0.83 26.46 -3.96
C ASN A 48 1.36 26.32 -2.51
N ALA A 49 0.61 25.68 -1.61
CA ALA A 49 1.09 25.37 -0.26
C ALA A 49 2.15 24.25 -0.28
N ARG A 50 3.02 24.20 0.74
CA ARG A 50 4.15 23.26 0.83
C ARG A 50 4.05 22.23 1.97
N ARG A 51 2.92 22.18 2.68
CA ARG A 51 2.68 21.23 3.77
C ARG A 51 1.69 20.16 3.32
N PHE A 52 2.07 18.90 3.53
CA PHE A 52 1.29 17.73 3.13
C PHE A 52 1.26 16.70 4.25
N VAL A 53 0.14 16.00 4.36
CA VAL A 53 0.04 14.76 5.12
C VAL A 53 0.36 13.62 4.17
N ARG A 54 1.38 12.81 4.51
CA ARG A 54 1.76 11.60 3.76
C ARG A 54 1.02 10.40 4.35
N VAL A 55 0.39 9.60 3.50
CA VAL A 55 -0.43 8.45 3.91
C VAL A 55 -0.11 7.25 3.04
N ILE A 56 0.07 6.08 3.65
CA ILE A 56 -0.07 4.80 2.96
C ILE A 56 -1.50 4.35 3.23
N PRO A 57 -2.42 4.48 2.26
CA PRO A 57 -3.81 4.10 2.47
C PRO A 57 -3.88 2.59 2.74
N ARG A 58 -4.86 2.22 3.55
CA ARG A 58 -5.07 0.84 3.98
C ARG A 58 -6.51 0.44 3.73
N GLU A 59 -6.67 -0.80 3.30
CA GLU A 59 -7.97 -1.45 3.28
C GLU A 59 -8.19 -2.10 4.65
N HIS A 60 -9.36 -1.86 5.23
CA HIS A 60 -9.79 -2.48 6.48
C HIS A 60 -10.83 -3.55 6.16
N SER A 61 -10.57 -4.77 6.60
CA SER A 61 -11.48 -5.90 6.43
C SER A 61 -11.59 -6.67 7.74
N THR A 62 -12.51 -7.63 7.79
CA THR A 62 -12.61 -8.61 8.87
C THR A 62 -12.00 -9.93 8.42
N SER A 63 -11.39 -10.66 9.35
CA SER A 63 -10.89 -12.01 9.03
C SER A 63 -12.08 -12.96 8.77
N PRO A 64 -12.09 -13.72 7.66
CA PRO A 64 -13.13 -14.73 7.44
C PRO A 64 -13.16 -15.81 8.53
N ALA A 65 -12.01 -16.11 9.13
CA ALA A 65 -11.88 -17.08 10.22
C ALA A 65 -12.30 -16.52 11.59
N ASP A 66 -12.33 -15.19 11.75
CA ASP A 66 -12.72 -14.53 12.99
C ASP A 66 -13.27 -13.12 12.69
N PRO A 67 -14.60 -12.94 12.64
CA PRO A 67 -15.21 -11.66 12.29
C PRO A 67 -14.97 -10.56 13.34
N THR A 68 -14.51 -10.91 14.54
CA THR A 68 -14.13 -9.94 15.57
C THR A 68 -12.72 -9.38 15.35
N ARG A 69 -11.92 -10.06 14.53
CA ARG A 69 -10.57 -9.63 14.18
C ARG A 69 -10.61 -8.71 12.97
N GLN A 70 -10.28 -7.45 13.19
CA GLN A 70 -9.99 -6.50 12.11
C GLN A 70 -8.60 -6.78 11.54
N VAL A 71 -8.53 -6.78 10.21
CA VAL A 71 -7.29 -6.86 9.43
C VAL A 71 -7.17 -5.55 8.66
N SER A 72 -5.98 -4.96 8.67
CA SER A 72 -5.69 -3.76 7.91
C SER A 72 -4.46 -4.02 7.06
N ALA A 73 -4.62 -3.95 5.75
CA ALA A 73 -3.56 -4.19 4.78
C ALA A 73 -3.26 -2.90 4.00
N PRO A 74 -1.99 -2.56 3.71
CA PRO A 74 -1.68 -1.51 2.76
C PRO A 74 -2.34 -1.73 1.40
N MET A 75 -2.75 -0.67 0.73
CA MET A 75 -3.30 -0.76 -0.63
C MET A 75 -2.18 -0.86 -1.67
N PHE A 76 -2.38 -1.74 -2.63
CA PHE A 76 -1.47 -1.96 -3.77
C PHE A 76 -2.24 -1.77 -5.08
N ALA A 77 -1.51 -1.43 -6.15
CA ALA A 77 -2.09 -1.23 -7.48
C ALA A 77 -2.65 -2.53 -8.08
N THR A 78 -1.99 -3.66 -7.80
CA THR A 78 -2.45 -5.00 -8.19
C THR A 78 -1.95 -6.06 -7.21
N VAL A 79 -2.43 -7.30 -7.35
CA VAL A 79 -2.04 -8.45 -6.54
C VAL A 79 -1.62 -9.59 -7.46
N MET A 80 -0.44 -10.16 -7.22
CA MET A 80 -0.02 -11.36 -7.92
C MET A 80 -0.81 -12.57 -7.41
N PRO A 81 -1.43 -13.36 -8.30
CA PRO A 81 -2.08 -14.60 -7.89
C PRO A 81 -1.00 -15.57 -7.38
N ARG A 82 -1.26 -16.18 -6.22
CA ARG A 82 -0.41 -17.25 -5.69
C ARG A 82 -1.01 -18.58 -6.08
N MET A 83 -0.17 -19.49 -6.57
CA MET A 83 -0.56 -20.87 -6.87
C MET A 83 0.01 -21.78 -5.79
N HIS A 84 -0.83 -22.64 -5.21
CA HIS A 84 -0.36 -23.79 -4.45
C HIS A 84 0.10 -24.86 -5.44
N VAL A 85 1.33 -25.35 -5.27
CA VAL A 85 1.86 -26.48 -6.04
C VAL A 85 1.96 -27.68 -5.12
N GLY A 86 0.98 -28.59 -5.21
CA GLY A 86 0.93 -29.82 -4.44
C GLY A 86 1.20 -31.05 -5.30
N VAL A 87 1.35 -32.21 -4.65
CA VAL A 87 1.61 -33.51 -5.31
C VAL A 87 0.49 -33.90 -6.30
N LEU A 88 -0.73 -33.39 -6.10
CA LEU A 88 -1.92 -33.69 -6.91
C LEU A 88 -2.29 -32.58 -7.92
N GLY A 89 -1.44 -31.57 -8.11
CA GLY A 89 -1.66 -30.53 -9.12
C GLY A 89 -1.47 -29.09 -8.61
N GLN A 90 -1.78 -28.13 -9.48
CA GLN A 90 -1.74 -26.70 -9.19
C GLN A 90 -3.14 -26.18 -8.88
N ALA A 91 -3.30 -25.51 -7.75
CA ALA A 91 -4.56 -24.86 -7.37
C ALA A 91 -4.32 -23.38 -7.02
N PRO A 92 -5.17 -22.44 -7.46
CA PRO A 92 -5.05 -21.04 -7.05
C PRO A 92 -5.33 -20.91 -5.55
N LEU A 93 -4.51 -20.11 -4.86
CA LEU A 93 -4.78 -19.68 -3.49
C LEU A 93 -5.64 -18.42 -3.49
N PRO A 94 -6.43 -18.16 -2.41
CA PRO A 94 -7.07 -16.88 -2.20
C PRO A 94 -6.05 -15.73 -2.33
N LEU A 95 -6.49 -14.60 -2.88
CA LEU A 95 -5.65 -13.41 -3.00
C LEU A 95 -5.33 -12.85 -1.60
N GLU A 96 -4.12 -13.12 -1.13
CA GLU A 96 -3.59 -12.54 0.10
C GLU A 96 -2.87 -11.23 -0.24
N ILE A 97 -3.56 -10.10 -0.03
CA ILE A 97 -3.05 -8.75 -0.31
C ILE A 97 -1.68 -8.53 0.38
N ASP A 98 -1.51 -9.06 1.59
CA ASP A 98 -0.28 -8.97 2.37
C ASP A 98 0.92 -9.73 1.77
N LEU A 99 0.69 -10.75 0.95
CA LEU A 99 1.75 -11.65 0.44
C LEU A 99 1.97 -11.56 -1.08
N GLY A 100 1.11 -10.83 -1.79
CA GLY A 100 1.17 -10.71 -3.26
C GLY A 100 1.01 -9.28 -3.80
N GLY A 101 0.85 -8.27 -2.94
CA GLY A 101 0.66 -6.88 -3.37
C GLY A 101 1.85 -6.32 -4.15
N VAL A 102 1.57 -5.60 -5.24
CA VAL A 102 2.56 -4.94 -6.10
C VAL A 102 2.12 -3.53 -6.44
N GLY A 103 3.05 -2.58 -6.40
CA GLY A 103 2.75 -1.17 -6.63
C GLY A 103 2.09 -0.55 -5.40
N LEU A 104 2.83 -0.49 -4.29
CA LEU A 104 2.35 0.08 -3.03
C LEU A 104 1.89 1.52 -3.25
N LEU A 105 0.63 1.80 -2.92
CA LEU A 105 0.05 3.12 -3.11
C LEU A 105 0.46 4.07 -1.98
N GLU A 106 0.72 5.32 -2.35
CA GLU A 106 1.09 6.40 -1.46
C GLU A 106 0.27 7.64 -1.81
N MET A 107 -0.25 8.34 -0.80
CA MET A 107 -1.03 9.56 -0.96
C MET A 107 -0.36 10.73 -0.26
N TYR A 108 -0.48 11.92 -0.86
CA TYR A 108 -0.19 13.18 -0.22
C TYR A 108 -1.40 14.08 -0.25
N ILE A 109 -1.80 14.57 0.92
CA ILE A 109 -2.98 15.42 1.09
C ILE A 109 -2.49 16.80 1.50
N CYS A 110 -2.79 17.81 0.68
CA CYS A 110 -2.40 19.20 0.96
C CYS A 110 -3.09 19.67 2.24
N ALA A 111 -2.30 20.06 3.25
CA ALA A 111 -2.81 20.47 4.55
C ALA A 111 -3.61 21.80 4.51
N LYS A 112 -3.52 22.58 3.42
CA LYS A 112 -4.27 23.83 3.24
C LYS A 112 -5.60 23.64 2.52
N CYS A 113 -5.62 22.86 1.44
CA CYS A 113 -6.78 22.81 0.53
C CYS A 113 -7.35 21.41 0.29
N GLY A 114 -6.80 20.38 0.93
CA GLY A 114 -7.27 19.00 0.80
C GLY A 114 -6.98 18.34 -0.56
N PHE A 115 -6.26 18.99 -1.47
CA PHE A 115 -5.88 18.39 -2.76
C PHE A 115 -5.05 17.13 -2.53
N VAL A 116 -5.40 16.05 -3.26
CA VAL A 116 -4.83 14.72 -3.10
C VAL A 116 -3.98 14.38 -4.32
N GLU A 117 -2.77 13.91 -4.08
CA GLU A 117 -1.87 13.37 -5.08
C GLU A 117 -1.59 11.91 -4.76
N TRP A 118 -1.67 11.04 -5.76
CA TRP A 118 -1.36 9.61 -5.66
C TRP A 118 -0.02 9.31 -6.31
N TYR A 119 0.76 8.47 -5.64
CA TYR A 119 2.05 7.98 -6.09
C TYR A 119 2.11 6.46 -5.89
N CYS A 120 2.95 5.80 -6.68
CA CYS A 120 3.27 4.39 -6.53
C CYS A 120 4.72 4.26 -6.06
N VAL A 121 4.94 3.56 -4.95
CA VAL A 121 6.27 3.45 -4.31
C VAL A 121 7.22 2.60 -5.15
N ASP A 122 6.73 1.57 -5.83
CA ASP A 122 7.53 0.60 -6.58
C ASP A 122 6.90 0.28 -7.93
N VAL A 123 6.67 1.32 -8.73
CA VAL A 123 6.04 1.24 -10.06
C VAL A 123 6.75 0.25 -10.99
N GLU A 124 8.07 0.16 -10.89
CA GLU A 124 8.92 -0.73 -11.66
C GLU A 124 8.65 -2.22 -11.42
N ARG A 125 7.97 -2.55 -10.32
CA ARG A 125 7.62 -3.94 -9.98
C ARG A 125 6.26 -4.37 -10.53
N ILE A 126 5.43 -3.42 -10.98
CA ILE A 126 4.09 -3.72 -11.49
C ILE A 126 4.21 -4.51 -12.80
N PRO A 127 3.78 -5.79 -12.83
CA PRO A 127 3.81 -6.57 -14.07
C PRO A 127 2.78 -6.01 -15.04
N ILE A 128 3.11 -5.98 -16.33
CA ILE A 128 2.17 -5.64 -17.41
C ILE A 128 1.62 -6.95 -17.96
N HIS A 129 0.43 -7.34 -17.53
CA HIS A 129 -0.15 -8.62 -17.91
C HIS A 129 -1.69 -8.57 -17.82
N PRO A 130 -2.43 -9.00 -18.86
CA PRO A 130 -3.90 -8.98 -18.85
C PRO A 130 -4.52 -9.75 -17.67
N GLY A 131 -3.91 -10.87 -17.27
CA GLY A 131 -4.34 -11.65 -16.10
C GLY A 131 -4.20 -10.93 -14.75
N MET A 132 -3.54 -9.78 -14.71
CA MET A 132 -3.45 -8.90 -13.53
C MET A 132 -4.20 -7.57 -13.71
N MET A 133 -4.98 -7.45 -14.80
CA MET A 133 -5.69 -6.23 -15.19
C MET A 133 -4.78 -5.00 -15.32
N THR A 134 -3.53 -5.21 -15.76
CA THR A 134 -2.54 -4.15 -15.98
C THR A 134 -2.18 -4.05 -17.46
N GLN A 135 -2.07 -2.82 -17.96
CA GLN A 135 -1.67 -2.51 -19.32
C GLN A 135 -0.69 -1.32 -19.30
N LEU A 136 0.33 -1.37 -20.15
CA LEU A 136 1.17 -0.21 -20.43
C LEU A 136 0.46 0.64 -21.48
N ILE A 137 0.17 1.90 -21.13
CA ILE A 137 -0.37 2.89 -22.06
C ILE A 137 0.77 3.86 -22.37
N ASP A 138 1.16 3.93 -23.64
CA ASP A 138 2.16 4.85 -24.16
C ASP A 138 1.47 5.89 -25.03
N TYR A 139 1.45 7.15 -24.56
CA TYR A 139 0.84 8.27 -25.27
C TYR A 139 1.81 8.98 -26.24
N ASP A 140 3.10 8.68 -26.16
CA ASP A 140 4.12 9.20 -27.08
C ASP A 140 4.23 8.32 -28.33
N ALA A 141 3.93 7.03 -28.20
CA ALA A 141 3.67 6.17 -29.34
C ALA A 141 2.37 6.60 -30.02
N ALA A 142 2.44 6.93 -31.32
CA ALA A 142 1.26 7.23 -32.13
C ALA A 142 0.34 6.00 -32.18
N SER A 143 -0.62 5.87 -31.27
CA SER A 143 -1.67 4.86 -31.36
C SER A 143 -2.99 5.30 -30.75
N GLU A 144 -4.04 4.75 -31.37
CA GLU A 144 -5.44 5.12 -31.33
C GLU A 144 -6.06 4.97 -29.94
N ALA A 145 -6.34 6.09 -29.28
CA ALA A 145 -7.23 6.07 -28.14
C ALA A 145 -8.69 5.96 -28.66
N PRO A 146 -9.45 4.90 -28.30
CA PRO A 146 -10.83 4.73 -28.76
C PRO A 146 -11.81 5.72 -28.12
N TYR A 147 -11.34 6.51 -27.16
CA TYR A 147 -12.11 7.54 -26.45
C TYR A 147 -11.30 8.84 -26.41
N ARG A 148 -11.29 9.57 -27.52
CA ARG A 148 -10.93 11.01 -27.54
C ARG A 148 -12.15 11.82 -27.94
#